data_AF-A0A450TQN9-F1
#
_entry.id   AF-A0A450TQN9-F1
#
_cell.length_a   1.000
_cell.length_b   1.000
_cell.length_c   1.000
_cell.angle_alpha   90.00
_cell.angle_beta   90.00
_cell.angle_gamma   90.00
#
_symmetry.space_group_name_H-M   'P 1'
#
loop_
_entity.id
_entity.type
_entity.pdbx_description
1 polymer ?
#
loop_
_entity_poly.entity_id
_entity_poly.type
_entity_poly.pdbx_seq_one_letter_code
_entity_poly.pdbx_strand_id
1 'polypeptide(L)'
;AHLPAARRNELLTDGEARLALTQPKFETLEWPDGTLRLAITEENLAREEASVAKTSKGPEDLAYVLYTSGSTGRPKGVMLPHRGPVNTILDVNRRFSVTEKDRALCLSALNFDLSVYDVFGVLAAGGALVIPEHAGLRDPAHWRSLMAEHRVTLWNSVPALKQMLVDHLESRGEAAPPGMRLVMMSGDWIPLGLPGRIRSLWPEITITGLGGPTETSIWNNHYLIENVDPDWKSIPYGKPLANQSLHVLDTNLEPRPVWVPGDLYIGGLGLAKGYWRDPEKTEERFITHPVTGERLYKSGDLARYLPDGNLEILGRSDFQVKIRGHRIELKEIEAVLAEHPGVKEAVVTAIGGERDLQSLAAYIVPAGAGQPANEALEPGGQEGVILDPAKRLEFKLGQPGLRPSADGAVEIPMAAPEADKAAWLARQSYRQFRQSRISREAFGHFLSCLKPIHLEESPLPKYRYPSGGSLYPVQCYLYIKPDRVEGLEGGVYYHHPVRHTLVLLSRRDDLGERVFPGNAAVYE
;
A
#
# COMPACT_ATOMS: atom_id res chain seq x y z
N ALA A 1 -27.23 -3.74 4.09
CA ALA A 1 -28.01 -2.77 3.27
C ALA A 1 -27.13 -1.80 2.48
N HIS A 2 -26.04 -1.28 3.06
CA HIS A 2 -25.21 -0.22 2.44
C HIS A 2 -24.44 -0.61 1.17
N LEU A 3 -24.18 -1.90 0.95
CA LEU A 3 -23.64 -2.38 -0.33
C LEU A 3 -24.73 -2.39 -1.41
N PRO A 4 -24.42 -2.08 -2.68
CA PRO A 4 -25.37 -2.21 -3.79
C PRO A 4 -26.00 -3.60 -3.87
N ALA A 5 -27.25 -3.70 -4.31
CA ALA A 5 -27.99 -4.98 -4.34
C ALA A 5 -27.26 -6.06 -5.17
N ALA A 6 -26.79 -5.71 -6.37
CA ALA A 6 -26.02 -6.61 -7.23
C ALA A 6 -24.79 -7.17 -6.51
N ARG A 7 -24.03 -6.32 -5.83
CA ARG A 7 -22.84 -6.69 -5.06
C ARG A 7 -23.17 -7.66 -3.92
N ARG A 8 -24.26 -7.42 -3.20
CA ARG A 8 -24.71 -8.33 -2.14
C ARG A 8 -25.13 -9.69 -2.71
N ASN A 9 -25.92 -9.68 -3.77
CA ASN A 9 -26.40 -10.91 -4.41
C ASN A 9 -25.23 -11.74 -4.93
N GLU A 10 -24.24 -11.10 -5.57
CA GLU A 10 -22.99 -11.73 -6.01
C GLU A 10 -22.25 -12.39 -4.83
N LEU A 11 -21.99 -11.65 -3.74
CA LEU A 11 -21.29 -12.18 -2.57
C LEU A 11 -22.03 -13.34 -1.90
N LEU A 12 -23.35 -13.24 -1.76
CA LEU A 12 -24.16 -14.27 -1.10
C LEU A 12 -24.27 -15.54 -1.97
N THR A 13 -24.35 -15.36 -3.29
CA THR A 13 -24.39 -16.47 -4.25
C THR A 13 -23.03 -17.16 -4.31
N ASP A 14 -21.94 -16.41 -4.46
CA ASP A 14 -20.58 -16.95 -4.50
C ASP A 14 -20.20 -17.65 -3.19
N GLY A 15 -20.54 -17.05 -2.06
CA GLY A 15 -20.31 -17.60 -0.72
C GLY A 15 -21.23 -18.77 -0.35
N GLU A 16 -22.16 -19.16 -1.23
CA GLU A 16 -23.13 -20.26 -1.03
C GLU A 16 -23.87 -20.17 0.31
N ALA A 17 -24.30 -18.97 0.68
CA ALA A 17 -24.94 -18.71 1.96
C ALA A 17 -26.30 -19.44 2.05
N ARG A 18 -26.34 -20.54 2.84
CA ARG A 18 -27.57 -21.33 3.06
C ARG A 18 -28.50 -20.75 4.11
N LEU A 19 -27.95 -19.99 5.06
CA LEU A 19 -28.70 -19.32 6.14
C LEU A 19 -28.20 -17.87 6.26
N ALA A 20 -29.12 -16.93 6.22
CA ALA A 20 -28.88 -15.53 6.49
C ALA A 20 -29.50 -15.15 7.83
N LEU A 21 -28.64 -14.82 8.80
CA LEU A 21 -29.05 -14.18 10.05
C LEU A 21 -29.21 -12.68 9.80
N THR A 22 -30.38 -12.13 10.06
CA THR A 22 -30.73 -10.75 9.70
C THR A 22 -31.57 -10.06 10.77
N GLN A 23 -31.97 -8.81 10.52
CA GLN A 23 -32.94 -8.07 11.33
C GLN A 23 -34.27 -7.98 10.58
N PRO A 24 -35.42 -7.85 11.27
CA PRO A 24 -36.75 -7.79 10.62
C PRO A 24 -36.84 -6.76 9.49
N LYS A 25 -36.26 -5.57 9.71
CA LYS A 25 -36.23 -4.48 8.70
C LYS A 25 -35.47 -4.81 7.41
N PHE A 26 -34.71 -5.91 7.37
CA PHE A 26 -33.90 -6.34 6.23
C PHE A 26 -34.39 -7.67 5.63
N GLU A 27 -35.50 -8.23 6.11
CA GLU A 27 -36.10 -9.44 5.51
C GLU A 27 -36.55 -9.23 4.07
N THR A 28 -36.96 -8.00 3.76
CA THR A 28 -37.45 -7.58 2.43
C THR A 28 -36.34 -7.33 1.42
N LEU A 29 -35.07 -7.44 1.81
CA LEU A 29 -33.97 -7.41 0.86
C LEU A 29 -34.07 -8.60 -0.10
N GLU A 30 -33.50 -8.44 -1.30
CA GLU A 30 -33.28 -9.58 -2.20
C GLU A 30 -32.20 -10.49 -1.62
N TRP A 31 -32.44 -11.80 -1.70
CA TRP A 31 -31.54 -12.86 -1.26
C TRP A 31 -31.46 -13.93 -2.35
N PRO A 32 -30.36 -14.69 -2.46
CA PRO A 32 -30.28 -15.80 -3.39
C PRO A 32 -31.35 -16.87 -3.14
N ASP A 33 -31.74 -17.56 -4.22
CA ASP A 33 -32.70 -18.65 -4.14
C ASP A 33 -32.21 -19.77 -3.20
N GLY A 34 -33.09 -20.23 -2.31
CA GLY A 34 -32.79 -21.29 -1.35
C GLY A 34 -32.07 -20.83 -0.08
N THR A 35 -31.71 -19.54 0.07
CA THR A 35 -31.19 -19.02 1.35
C THR A 35 -32.31 -18.95 2.39
N LEU A 36 -32.21 -19.76 3.45
CA LEU A 36 -33.05 -19.64 4.64
C LEU A 36 -32.76 -18.29 5.32
N ARG A 37 -33.80 -17.58 5.74
CA ARG A 37 -33.66 -16.28 6.40
C ARG A 37 -34.19 -16.41 7.82
N LEU A 38 -33.38 -16.01 8.79
CA LEU A 38 -33.78 -15.96 10.18
C LEU A 38 -33.57 -14.53 10.68
N ALA A 39 -34.66 -13.79 10.88
CA ALA A 39 -34.59 -12.53 11.58
C ALA A 39 -34.45 -12.77 13.08
N ILE A 40 -33.45 -12.12 13.66
CA ILE A 40 -33.22 -12.13 15.09
C ILE A 40 -34.10 -11.05 15.72
N THR A 41 -35.00 -11.49 16.60
CA THR A 41 -35.89 -10.66 17.41
C THR A 41 -35.72 -11.01 18.88
N GLU A 42 -36.11 -10.10 19.78
CA GLU A 42 -36.09 -10.37 21.22
C GLU A 42 -36.96 -11.59 21.59
N GLU A 43 -38.11 -11.74 20.91
CA GLU A 43 -39.02 -12.86 21.13
C GLU A 43 -38.39 -14.21 20.75
N ASN A 44 -37.60 -14.27 19.67
CA ASN A 44 -36.91 -15.49 19.24
C ASN A 44 -35.75 -15.85 20.19
N LEU A 45 -35.07 -14.84 20.75
CA LEU A 45 -33.98 -15.04 21.71
C LEU A 45 -34.47 -15.49 23.10
N ALA A 46 -35.65 -15.01 23.52
CA ALA A 46 -36.23 -15.34 24.83
C ALA A 46 -36.79 -16.77 24.92
N ARG A 47 -36.99 -17.46 23.78
CA ARG A 47 -37.61 -18.79 23.69
C ARG A 47 -36.62 -19.95 23.86
N GLU A 48 -35.32 -19.69 23.89
CA GLU A 48 -34.31 -20.74 24.05
C GLU A 48 -33.79 -20.81 25.50
N GLU A 49 -34.00 -21.95 26.17
CA GLU A 49 -33.11 -22.33 27.27
C GLU A 49 -31.73 -22.60 26.66
N ALA A 50 -30.81 -21.65 26.81
CA ALA A 50 -29.47 -21.72 26.24
C ALA A 50 -28.65 -22.86 26.88
N SER A 51 -28.82 -24.08 26.40
CA SER A 51 -27.79 -25.11 26.57
C SER A 51 -26.64 -24.75 25.62
N VAL A 52 -25.41 -24.67 26.13
CA VAL A 52 -24.23 -24.49 25.28
C VAL A 52 -24.16 -25.71 24.35
N ALA A 53 -24.55 -25.54 23.09
CA ALA A 53 -24.48 -26.60 22.11
C ALA A 53 -23.01 -27.07 22.02
N LYS A 54 -22.77 -28.35 22.28
CA LYS A 54 -21.45 -28.94 22.05
C LYS A 54 -21.17 -28.87 20.56
N THR A 55 -20.27 -27.98 20.15
CA THR A 55 -19.84 -27.88 18.76
C THR A 55 -18.76 -28.94 18.50
N SER A 56 -18.80 -29.59 17.34
CA SER A 56 -17.79 -30.56 16.91
C SER A 56 -16.67 -29.92 16.06
N LYS A 57 -16.51 -28.59 16.14
CA LYS A 57 -15.59 -27.86 15.26
C LYS A 57 -14.16 -27.94 15.75
N GLY A 58 -13.26 -28.33 14.85
CA GLY A 58 -11.83 -28.39 15.09
C GLY A 58 -11.10 -27.09 14.71
N PRO A 59 -9.82 -26.94 15.08
CA PRO A 59 -9.02 -25.75 14.77
C PRO A 59 -8.87 -25.46 13.26
N GLU A 60 -8.94 -26.50 12.42
CA GLU A 60 -8.85 -26.38 10.96
C GLU A 60 -10.21 -26.14 10.29
N ASP A 61 -11.34 -26.16 11.00
CA ASP A 61 -12.61 -25.76 10.42
C ASP A 61 -12.64 -24.25 10.16
N LEU A 62 -13.36 -23.82 9.13
CA LEU A 62 -13.52 -22.40 8.83
C LEU A 62 -14.28 -21.70 9.95
N ALA A 63 -13.68 -20.63 10.48
CA ALA A 63 -14.32 -19.70 11.39
C ALA A 63 -15.13 -18.65 10.63
N TYR A 64 -14.55 -18.10 9.56
CA TYR A 64 -15.20 -17.11 8.70
C TYR A 64 -14.57 -17.04 7.31
N VAL A 65 -15.33 -16.47 6.38
CA VAL A 65 -14.85 -16.03 5.07
C VAL A 65 -15.09 -14.53 4.96
N LEU A 66 -14.04 -13.74 4.72
CA LEU A 66 -14.16 -12.30 4.47
C LEU A 66 -13.82 -12.00 3.03
N TYR A 67 -14.73 -11.31 2.35
CA TYR A 67 -14.49 -10.88 0.98
C TYR A 67 -13.70 -9.59 0.96
N THR A 68 -12.64 -9.59 0.15
CA THR A 68 -11.81 -8.43 -0.12
C THR A 68 -11.86 -8.09 -1.60
N SER A 69 -11.54 -6.85 -1.94
CA SER A 69 -11.33 -6.43 -3.33
C SER A 69 -10.33 -7.35 -4.04
N GLY A 70 -10.56 -7.63 -5.31
CA GLY A 70 -9.72 -8.50 -6.11
C GLY A 70 -9.21 -7.86 -7.39
N SER A 71 -7.94 -8.10 -7.69
CA SER A 71 -7.23 -7.65 -8.90
C SER A 71 -7.89 -7.99 -10.25
N THR A 72 -8.88 -8.88 -10.28
CA THR A 72 -9.57 -9.36 -11.49
C THR A 72 -10.91 -8.67 -11.76
N GLY A 73 -11.29 -7.65 -10.99
CA GLY A 73 -12.65 -7.08 -11.07
C GLY A 73 -13.66 -7.78 -10.16
N ARG A 74 -13.33 -9.00 -9.71
CA ARG A 74 -14.17 -9.77 -8.79
C ARG A 74 -13.53 -9.87 -7.42
N PRO A 75 -14.34 -9.86 -6.36
CA PRO A 75 -13.84 -9.91 -5.00
C PRO A 75 -13.52 -11.34 -4.62
N LYS A 76 -12.55 -11.49 -3.75
CA LYS A 76 -12.01 -12.79 -3.33
C LYS A 76 -12.37 -13.07 -1.89
N GLY A 77 -12.99 -14.23 -1.64
CA GLY A 77 -13.32 -14.70 -0.29
C GLY A 77 -12.09 -15.30 0.39
N VAL A 78 -11.58 -14.68 1.45
CA VAL A 78 -10.43 -15.20 2.21
C VAL A 78 -10.91 -16.18 3.26
N MET A 79 -10.47 -17.43 3.19
CA MET A 79 -10.94 -18.52 4.07
C MET A 79 -10.10 -18.66 5.34
N LEU A 80 -10.64 -18.25 6.50
CA LEU A 80 -9.91 -18.27 7.76
C LEU A 80 -10.34 -19.45 8.64
N PRO A 81 -9.42 -20.40 8.96
CA PRO A 81 -9.70 -21.46 9.92
C PRO A 81 -9.62 -20.94 11.36
N HIS A 82 -10.30 -21.57 12.32
CA HIS A 82 -10.30 -21.16 13.74
C HIS A 82 -8.91 -20.94 14.33
N ARG A 83 -7.91 -21.78 13.99
CA ARG A 83 -6.55 -21.70 14.55
C ARG A 83 -5.90 -20.32 14.41
N GLY A 84 -6.14 -19.61 13.30
CA GLY A 84 -5.49 -18.33 12.99
C GLY A 84 -5.95 -17.20 13.91
N PRO A 85 -7.22 -16.77 13.85
CA PRO A 85 -7.74 -15.73 14.72
C PRO A 85 -7.64 -16.09 16.21
N VAL A 86 -7.81 -17.37 16.59
CA VAL A 86 -7.63 -17.80 17.99
C VAL A 86 -6.18 -17.59 18.45
N ASN A 87 -5.19 -17.95 17.64
CA ASN A 87 -3.78 -17.67 17.94
C ASN A 87 -3.53 -16.17 18.14
N THR A 88 -4.01 -15.34 17.19
CA THR A 88 -3.84 -13.88 17.24
C THR A 88 -4.50 -13.29 18.48
N ILE A 89 -5.74 -13.67 18.79
CA ILE A 89 -6.49 -13.21 19.96
C ILE A 89 -5.75 -13.55 21.26
N LEU A 90 -5.31 -14.80 21.41
CA LEU A 90 -4.65 -15.24 22.64
C LEU A 90 -3.30 -14.53 22.86
N ASP A 91 -2.53 -14.28 21.80
CA ASP A 91 -1.28 -13.53 21.91
C ASP A 91 -1.53 -12.07 22.28
N VAL A 92 -2.45 -11.39 21.59
CA VAL A 92 -2.78 -9.98 21.86
C VAL A 92 -3.33 -9.80 23.28
N ASN A 93 -4.26 -10.66 23.72
CA ASN A 93 -4.81 -10.60 25.07
C ASN A 93 -3.72 -10.79 26.13
N ARG A 94 -2.82 -11.77 25.95
CA ARG A 94 -1.69 -11.99 26.87
C ARG A 94 -0.73 -10.82 26.89
N ARG A 95 -0.39 -10.29 25.71
CA ARG A 95 0.61 -9.23 25.51
C ARG A 95 0.20 -7.92 26.16
N PHE A 96 -1.09 -7.59 26.10
CA PHE A 96 -1.61 -6.32 26.63
C PHE A 96 -2.48 -6.51 27.88
N SER A 97 -2.40 -7.67 28.51
CA SER A 97 -3.12 -8.03 29.74
C SER A 97 -4.61 -7.69 29.65
N VAL A 98 -5.27 -8.12 28.57
CA VAL A 98 -6.72 -7.94 28.39
C VAL A 98 -7.44 -8.98 29.23
N THR A 99 -8.36 -8.54 30.09
CA THR A 99 -9.09 -9.39 31.03
C THR A 99 -10.57 -9.03 31.12
N GLU A 100 -11.30 -9.68 32.02
CA GLU A 100 -12.70 -9.43 32.35
C GLU A 100 -13.01 -8.01 32.83
N LYS A 101 -11.97 -7.26 33.20
CA LYS A 101 -12.09 -5.86 33.64
C LYS A 101 -12.14 -4.88 32.45
N ASP A 102 -11.84 -5.36 31.24
CA ASP A 102 -11.76 -4.51 30.07
C ASP A 102 -13.09 -4.29 29.37
N ARG A 103 -13.22 -3.09 28.83
CA ARG A 103 -14.40 -2.62 28.11
C ARG A 103 -13.93 -1.98 26.82
N ALA A 104 -14.30 -2.60 25.69
CA ALA A 104 -13.85 -2.16 24.38
C ALA A 104 -14.89 -1.30 23.69
N LEU A 105 -14.48 -0.14 23.14
CA LEU A 105 -15.31 0.60 22.20
C LEU A 105 -15.23 -0.07 20.82
N CYS A 106 -16.32 -0.68 20.38
CA CYS A 106 -16.38 -1.49 19.16
C CYS A 106 -16.95 -0.66 17.99
N LEU A 107 -16.07 -0.13 17.15
CA LEU A 107 -16.44 0.66 15.96
C LEU A 107 -16.13 -0.06 14.64
N SER A 108 -15.44 -1.20 14.68
CA SER A 108 -15.06 -1.92 13.48
C SER A 108 -16.30 -2.52 12.80
N ALA A 109 -16.45 -2.26 11.51
CA ALA A 109 -17.53 -2.86 10.73
C ALA A 109 -17.33 -4.38 10.61
N LEU A 110 -18.43 -5.15 10.71
CA LEU A 110 -18.37 -6.63 10.72
C LEU A 110 -17.85 -7.26 9.41
N ASN A 111 -17.75 -6.48 8.34
CA ASN A 111 -17.14 -6.87 7.07
C ASN A 111 -15.63 -6.55 7.00
N PHE A 112 -15.02 -6.16 8.11
CA PHE A 112 -13.58 -5.91 8.25
C PHE A 112 -13.03 -6.79 9.38
N ASP A 113 -11.87 -7.40 9.17
CA ASP A 113 -11.30 -8.38 10.11
C ASP A 113 -10.97 -7.82 11.50
N LEU A 114 -10.79 -6.50 11.65
CA LEU A 114 -10.66 -5.87 12.96
C LEU A 114 -11.85 -6.15 13.88
N SER A 115 -13.07 -6.33 13.33
CA SER A 115 -14.24 -6.64 14.14
C SER A 115 -14.15 -8.01 14.80
N VAL A 116 -13.32 -8.91 14.27
CA VAL A 116 -13.11 -10.23 14.86
C VAL A 116 -12.46 -10.10 16.23
N TYR A 117 -11.49 -9.19 16.39
CA TYR A 117 -10.91 -8.92 17.70
C TYR A 117 -11.87 -8.13 18.59
N ASP A 118 -12.55 -7.11 18.06
CA ASP A 118 -13.53 -6.33 18.84
C ASP A 118 -14.57 -7.24 19.49
N VAL A 119 -15.11 -8.21 18.75
CA VAL A 119 -16.11 -9.15 19.26
C VAL A 119 -15.46 -10.30 20.02
N PHE A 120 -14.68 -11.15 19.36
CA PHE A 120 -14.23 -12.41 19.93
C PHE A 120 -12.99 -12.24 20.82
N GLY A 121 -12.13 -11.26 20.54
CA GLY A 121 -10.93 -11.02 21.34
C GLY A 121 -11.26 -10.59 22.75
N VAL A 122 -12.13 -9.59 22.87
CA VAL A 122 -12.57 -9.03 24.16
C VAL A 122 -13.43 -10.03 24.93
N LEU A 123 -14.39 -10.69 24.26
CA LEU A 123 -15.22 -11.72 24.91
C LEU A 123 -14.43 -12.94 25.35
N ALA A 124 -13.39 -13.36 24.60
CA ALA A 124 -12.51 -14.46 25.01
C ALA A 124 -11.69 -14.14 26.27
N ALA A 125 -11.47 -12.86 26.58
CA ALA A 125 -10.86 -12.41 27.83
C ALA A 125 -11.88 -12.26 28.98
N GLY A 126 -13.18 -12.44 28.72
CA GLY A 126 -14.27 -12.17 29.66
C GLY A 126 -14.66 -10.69 29.75
N GLY A 127 -14.12 -9.83 28.89
CA GLY A 127 -14.40 -8.40 28.87
C GLY A 127 -15.78 -8.05 28.30
N ALA A 128 -16.11 -6.76 28.26
CA ALA A 128 -17.39 -6.26 27.75
C ALA A 128 -17.23 -5.40 26.50
N LEU A 129 -18.27 -5.42 25.65
CA LEU A 129 -18.35 -4.65 24.41
C LEU A 129 -19.21 -3.41 24.64
N VAL A 130 -18.71 -2.25 24.22
CA VAL A 130 -19.47 -0.98 24.16
C VAL A 130 -19.67 -0.67 22.69
N ILE A 131 -20.88 -0.89 22.18
CA ILE A 131 -21.21 -0.79 20.76
C ILE A 131 -22.06 0.47 20.56
N PRO A 132 -21.56 1.48 19.83
CA PRO A 132 -22.34 2.67 19.52
C PRO A 132 -23.55 2.35 18.63
N GLU A 133 -24.58 3.18 18.73
CA GLU A 133 -25.71 3.09 17.80
C GLU A 133 -25.26 3.37 16.36
N HIS A 134 -26.00 2.82 15.38
CA HIS A 134 -25.62 2.94 13.97
C HIS A 134 -25.47 4.41 13.51
N ALA A 135 -26.34 5.31 13.99
CA ALA A 135 -26.28 6.74 13.68
C ALA A 135 -25.00 7.41 14.26
N GLY A 136 -24.45 6.85 15.33
CA GLY A 136 -23.26 7.36 16.03
C GLY A 136 -21.94 6.76 15.54
N LEU A 137 -21.91 5.97 14.46
CA LEU A 137 -20.67 5.34 13.97
C LEU A 137 -19.58 6.31 13.48
N ARG A 138 -19.91 7.59 13.29
CA ARG A 138 -18.98 8.68 12.92
C ARG A 138 -19.20 9.94 13.76
N ASP A 139 -19.57 9.76 15.03
CA ASP A 139 -19.87 10.84 15.97
C ASP A 139 -18.94 10.80 17.19
N PRO A 140 -17.85 11.59 17.19
CA PRO A 140 -16.93 11.70 18.32
C PRO A 140 -17.56 12.14 19.64
N ALA A 141 -18.63 12.95 19.61
CA ALA A 141 -19.30 13.40 20.83
C ALA A 141 -20.04 12.23 21.49
N HIS A 142 -20.72 11.42 20.67
CA HIS A 142 -21.37 10.20 21.13
C HIS A 142 -20.36 9.18 21.66
N TRP A 143 -19.22 8.98 20.98
CA TRP A 143 -18.17 8.08 21.46
C TRP A 143 -17.63 8.52 22.82
N ARG A 144 -17.34 9.82 22.98
CA ARG A 144 -16.88 10.38 24.25
C ARG A 144 -17.87 10.10 25.38
N SER A 145 -19.18 10.31 25.13
CA SER A 145 -20.23 10.03 26.11
C SER A 145 -20.25 8.56 26.52
N LEU A 146 -20.25 7.63 25.56
CA LEU A 146 -20.22 6.19 25.82
C LEU A 146 -18.95 5.76 26.57
N MET A 147 -17.80 6.32 26.19
CA MET A 147 -16.52 6.05 26.84
C MET A 147 -16.55 6.45 28.31
N ALA A 148 -17.14 7.61 28.63
CA ALA A 148 -17.28 8.08 30.01
C ALA A 148 -18.31 7.27 30.80
N GLU A 149 -19.49 7.02 30.21
CA GLU A 149 -20.60 6.29 30.85
C GLU A 149 -20.19 4.85 31.20
N HIS A 150 -19.59 4.15 30.25
CA HIS A 150 -19.24 2.75 30.41
C HIS A 150 -17.80 2.53 30.88
N ARG A 151 -17.00 3.58 31.10
CA ARG A 151 -15.58 3.51 31.47
C ARG A 151 -14.79 2.60 30.52
N VAL A 152 -14.79 2.94 29.24
CA VAL A 152 -14.05 2.20 28.21
C VAL A 152 -12.55 2.20 28.54
N THR A 153 -11.93 1.01 28.46
CA THR A 153 -10.51 0.80 28.78
C THR A 153 -9.66 0.52 27.55
N LEU A 154 -10.27 0.01 26.48
CA LEU A 154 -9.60 -0.44 25.27
C LEU A 154 -10.27 0.15 24.03
N TRP A 155 -9.47 0.60 23.06
CA TRP A 155 -9.99 1.00 21.76
C TRP A 155 -9.12 0.52 20.60
N ASN A 156 -9.68 -0.44 19.84
CA ASN A 156 -9.15 -0.90 18.57
C ASN A 156 -9.91 -0.24 17.41
N SER A 157 -9.17 0.40 16.50
CA SER A 157 -9.73 1.03 15.29
C SER A 157 -8.62 1.57 14.38
N VAL A 158 -9.01 2.00 13.19
CA VAL A 158 -8.12 2.72 12.28
C VAL A 158 -7.68 4.08 12.85
N PRO A 159 -6.46 4.56 12.53
CA PRO A 159 -5.95 5.86 13.00
C PRO A 159 -6.89 7.04 12.74
N ALA A 160 -7.57 7.05 11.59
CA ALA A 160 -8.50 8.12 11.22
C ALA A 160 -9.67 8.30 12.22
N LEU A 161 -10.22 7.22 12.80
CA LEU A 161 -11.29 7.33 13.79
C LEU A 161 -10.77 7.89 15.12
N LYS A 162 -9.54 7.54 15.51
CA LYS A 162 -8.88 8.13 16.68
C LYS A 162 -8.60 9.61 16.47
N GLN A 163 -8.12 9.96 15.29
CA GLN A 163 -7.86 11.35 14.90
C GLN A 163 -9.14 12.19 15.06
N MET A 164 -10.29 11.70 14.58
CA MET A 164 -11.58 12.37 14.77
C MET A 164 -11.93 12.63 16.24
N LEU A 165 -11.68 11.67 17.15
CA LEU A 165 -11.93 11.86 18.58
C LEU A 165 -10.95 12.87 19.19
N VAL A 166 -9.67 12.77 18.86
CA VAL A 166 -8.63 13.67 19.36
C VAL A 166 -8.90 15.12 18.91
N ASP A 167 -9.19 15.34 17.62
CA ASP A 167 -9.53 16.65 17.07
C ASP A 167 -10.78 17.23 17.75
N HIS A 168 -11.78 16.39 18.00
CA HIS A 168 -13.00 16.80 18.70
C HIS A 168 -12.71 17.28 20.13
N LEU A 169 -11.93 16.52 20.90
CA LEU A 169 -11.60 16.86 22.28
C LEU A 169 -10.74 18.14 22.36
N GLU A 170 -9.72 18.24 21.52
CA GLU A 170 -8.82 19.39 21.51
C GLU A 170 -9.53 20.68 21.06
N SER A 171 -10.33 20.63 20.00
CA SER A 171 -11.05 21.80 19.49
C SER A 171 -12.07 22.38 20.49
N ARG A 172 -12.57 21.56 21.41
CA ARG A 172 -13.52 21.97 22.46
C ARG A 172 -12.88 22.18 23.82
N GLY A 173 -11.58 21.89 23.98
CA GLY A 173 -10.92 21.90 25.29
C GLY A 173 -11.56 20.92 26.27
N GLU A 174 -12.15 19.83 25.78
CA GLU A 174 -12.83 18.85 26.61
C GLU A 174 -11.82 17.86 27.23
N ALA A 175 -11.99 17.57 28.52
CA ALA A 175 -11.20 16.53 29.17
C ALA A 175 -11.50 15.16 28.56
N ALA A 176 -10.44 14.36 28.44
CA ALA A 176 -10.51 12.99 27.97
C ALA A 176 -11.33 12.11 28.92
N PRO A 177 -12.20 11.21 28.41
CA PRO A 177 -12.91 10.25 29.26
C PRO A 177 -11.92 9.39 30.08
N PRO A 178 -12.20 9.16 31.38
CA PRO A 178 -11.32 8.34 32.22
C PRO A 178 -11.42 6.86 31.85
N GLY A 179 -10.42 6.08 32.24
CA GLY A 179 -10.43 4.61 32.17
C GLY A 179 -9.68 4.02 30.98
N MET A 180 -9.43 4.78 29.92
CA MET A 180 -8.68 4.31 28.77
C MET A 180 -7.24 3.96 29.16
N ARG A 181 -6.83 2.70 28.92
CA ARG A 181 -5.48 2.20 29.20
C ARG A 181 -4.75 1.68 27.97
N LEU A 182 -5.49 1.31 26.91
CA LEU A 182 -4.94 0.67 25.74
C LEU A 182 -5.57 1.17 24.43
N VAL A 183 -4.71 1.65 23.54
CA VAL A 183 -5.06 2.12 22.20
C VAL A 183 -4.35 1.24 21.18
N MET A 184 -5.14 0.54 20.37
CA MET A 184 -4.67 -0.32 19.28
C MET A 184 -4.95 0.33 17.94
N MET A 185 -3.92 0.64 17.18
CA MET A 185 -4.00 1.26 15.85
C MET A 185 -3.65 0.28 14.77
N SER A 186 -4.57 0.05 13.83
CA SER A 186 -4.37 -0.91 12.76
C SER A 186 -5.19 -0.58 11.52
N GLY A 187 -5.00 -1.34 10.43
CA GLY A 187 -5.77 -1.19 9.19
C GLY A 187 -5.28 -0.10 8.25
N ASP A 188 -4.61 0.94 8.75
CA ASP A 188 -4.02 2.01 7.93
C ASP A 188 -2.68 2.53 8.48
N TRP A 189 -2.05 3.44 7.74
CA TRP A 189 -0.89 4.19 8.18
C TRP A 189 -1.17 5.00 9.46
N ILE A 190 -0.20 5.03 10.36
CA ILE A 190 -0.29 5.74 11.64
C ILE A 190 0.46 7.07 11.53
N PRO A 191 -0.22 8.22 11.67
CA PRO A 191 0.44 9.51 11.71
C PRO A 191 1.41 9.66 12.86
N LEU A 192 2.62 10.18 12.60
CA LEU A 192 3.68 10.33 13.60
C LEU A 192 3.26 11.24 14.76
N GLY A 193 2.45 12.27 14.49
CA GLY A 193 1.95 13.19 15.51
C GLY A 193 0.81 12.62 16.38
N LEU A 194 0.08 11.62 15.89
CA LEU A 194 -1.12 11.11 16.57
C LEU A 194 -0.82 10.44 17.93
N PRO A 195 0.21 9.57 18.08
CA PRO A 195 0.57 9.01 19.39
C PRO A 195 0.84 10.06 20.46
N GLY A 196 1.55 11.14 20.11
CA GLY A 196 1.85 12.24 21.04
C GLY A 196 0.58 12.94 21.52
N ARG A 197 -0.34 13.25 20.59
CA ARG A 197 -1.64 13.87 20.92
C ARG A 197 -2.51 12.98 21.80
N ILE A 198 -2.54 11.67 21.53
CA ILE A 198 -3.25 10.70 22.37
C ILE A 198 -2.66 10.68 23.79
N ARG A 199 -1.34 10.73 23.95
CA ARG A 199 -0.71 10.79 25.28
C ARG A 199 -0.98 12.08 26.04
N SER A 200 -1.09 13.20 25.36
CA SER A 200 -1.48 14.47 25.99
C SER A 200 -2.88 14.39 26.63
N LEU A 201 -3.77 13.57 26.06
CA LEU A 201 -5.10 13.30 26.60
C LEU A 201 -5.10 12.21 27.67
N TRP A 202 -4.28 11.17 27.49
CA TRP A 202 -4.14 10.03 28.42
C TRP A 202 -2.65 9.73 28.70
N PRO A 203 -2.04 10.32 29.74
CA PRO A 203 -0.59 10.23 29.95
C PRO A 203 -0.03 8.80 30.15
N GLU A 204 -0.79 7.91 30.78
CA GLU A 204 -0.37 6.54 31.11
C GLU A 204 -0.82 5.50 30.06
N ILE A 205 -1.27 5.96 28.89
CA ILE A 205 -1.83 5.10 27.86
C ILE A 205 -0.77 4.21 27.18
N THR A 206 -1.10 2.93 27.04
CA THR A 206 -0.35 2.03 26.16
C THR A 206 -0.85 2.22 24.73
N ILE A 207 0.06 2.52 23.80
CA ILE A 207 -0.24 2.69 22.37
C ILE A 207 0.53 1.65 21.57
N THR A 208 -0.18 0.86 20.78
CA THR A 208 0.44 -0.12 19.87
C THR A 208 -0.07 0.06 18.45
N GLY A 209 0.87 -0.02 17.51
CA GLY A 209 0.57 -0.33 16.12
C GLY A 209 0.41 -1.84 15.95
N LEU A 210 -0.55 -2.25 15.15
CA LEU A 210 -0.82 -3.64 14.79
C LEU A 210 -1.11 -3.70 13.29
N GLY A 211 -0.60 -4.72 12.61
CA GLY A 211 -0.71 -4.81 11.17
C GLY A 211 -0.89 -6.23 10.69
N GLY A 212 -1.57 -6.38 9.56
CA GLY A 212 -1.65 -7.62 8.81
C GLY A 212 -2.68 -7.50 7.68
N PRO A 213 -2.50 -8.22 6.57
CA PRO A 213 -3.57 -8.39 5.60
C PRO A 213 -4.55 -9.47 6.08
N THR A 214 -5.78 -9.46 5.56
CA THR A 214 -6.83 -10.41 5.92
C THR A 214 -6.43 -11.88 5.74
N GLU A 215 -5.54 -12.15 4.79
CA GLU A 215 -4.95 -13.47 4.54
C GLU A 215 -4.14 -14.05 5.71
N THR A 216 -3.86 -13.27 6.77
CA THR A 216 -3.02 -13.69 7.90
C THR A 216 -3.68 -13.50 9.27
N SER A 217 -5.01 -13.52 9.33
CA SER A 217 -5.82 -13.52 10.57
C SER A 217 -5.65 -12.28 11.46
N ILE A 218 -6.35 -11.20 11.08
CA ILE A 218 -6.47 -9.92 11.82
C ILE A 218 -5.14 -9.14 11.81
N TRP A 219 -4.14 -9.64 12.54
CA TRP A 219 -2.81 -9.05 12.64
C TRP A 219 -1.75 -10.15 12.62
N ASN A 220 -0.59 -9.83 12.06
CA ASN A 220 0.59 -10.68 12.07
C ASN A 220 1.82 -10.07 12.75
N ASN A 221 1.73 -8.79 13.14
CA ASN A 221 2.79 -8.07 13.84
C ASN A 221 2.23 -7.10 14.86
N HIS A 222 3.13 -6.58 15.69
CA HIS A 222 2.89 -5.42 16.54
C HIS A 222 4.13 -4.55 16.65
N TYR A 223 3.92 -3.27 16.90
CA TYR A 223 4.94 -2.32 17.32
C TYR A 223 4.42 -1.51 18.52
N LEU A 224 5.07 -1.68 19.67
CA LEU A 224 4.78 -0.85 20.84
C LEU A 224 5.35 0.55 20.58
N ILE A 225 4.47 1.54 20.46
CA ILE A 225 4.89 2.91 20.19
C ILE A 225 5.21 3.53 21.54
N GLU A 226 6.47 3.55 21.96
CA GLU A 226 6.90 4.22 23.21
C GLU A 226 7.33 5.66 22.94
N ASN A 227 8.17 5.85 21.93
CA ASN A 227 8.63 7.14 21.46
C ASN A 227 8.45 7.22 19.95
N VAL A 228 8.19 8.42 19.44
CA VAL A 228 8.16 8.69 18.00
C VAL A 228 9.37 9.54 17.67
N ASP A 229 10.26 9.01 16.85
CA ASP A 229 11.39 9.78 16.32
C ASP A 229 10.88 10.78 15.27
N PRO A 230 11.20 12.08 15.40
CA PRO A 230 10.82 13.09 14.40
C PRO A 230 11.32 12.79 12.98
N ASP A 231 12.42 12.05 12.84
CA ASP A 231 13.03 11.74 11.54
C ASP A 231 12.40 10.51 10.86
N TRP A 232 11.46 9.82 11.53
CA TRP A 232 10.75 8.71 10.92
C TRP A 232 9.88 9.18 9.76
N LYS A 233 9.77 8.34 8.73
CA LYS A 233 8.79 8.55 7.64
C LYS A 233 7.44 7.89 7.94
N SER A 234 7.46 6.91 8.83
CA SER A 234 6.28 6.16 9.30
C SER A 234 6.62 5.43 10.59
N ILE A 235 5.60 5.17 11.41
CA ILE A 235 5.73 4.25 12.54
C ILE A 235 6.20 2.87 12.02
N PRO A 236 7.23 2.25 12.62
CA PRO A 236 7.65 0.90 12.25
C PRO A 236 6.49 -0.11 12.32
N TYR A 237 6.52 -1.08 11.41
CA TYR A 237 5.57 -2.19 11.36
C TYR A 237 5.81 -3.22 12.46
N GLY A 238 7.02 -3.22 13.03
CA GLY A 238 7.34 -3.94 14.25
C GLY A 238 7.73 -5.39 14.04
N LYS A 239 7.33 -6.26 14.98
CA LYS A 239 7.78 -7.65 15.09
C LYS A 239 6.62 -8.64 14.98
N PRO A 240 6.86 -9.88 14.52
CA PRO A 240 5.81 -10.89 14.41
C PRO A 240 5.12 -11.15 15.74
N LEU A 241 3.82 -11.48 15.67
CA LEU A 241 3.09 -12.06 16.80
C LEU A 241 3.47 -13.52 17.02
N ALA A 242 3.03 -14.11 18.13
CA ALA A 242 3.35 -15.49 18.47
C ALA A 242 2.89 -16.48 17.39
N ASN A 243 3.72 -17.49 17.12
CA ASN A 243 3.49 -18.55 16.13
C ASN A 243 3.27 -18.05 14.69
N GLN A 244 3.74 -16.84 14.39
CA GLN A 244 3.72 -16.25 13.07
C GLN A 244 5.13 -15.79 12.72
N SER A 245 5.44 -15.78 11.43
CA SER A 245 6.75 -15.41 10.90
C SER A 245 6.58 -14.34 9.85
N LEU A 246 7.55 -13.43 9.80
CA LEU A 246 7.67 -12.42 8.76
C LEU A 246 9.02 -12.62 8.14
N HIS A 247 9.09 -12.55 6.82
CA HIS A 247 10.31 -12.78 6.04
C HIS A 247 10.42 -11.69 4.98
N VAL A 248 11.58 -11.05 4.89
CA VAL A 248 11.89 -10.13 3.79
C VAL A 248 12.81 -10.88 2.84
N LEU A 249 12.29 -11.27 1.67
CA LEU A 249 12.98 -12.13 0.73
C LEU A 249 13.21 -11.42 -0.61
N ASP A 250 14.19 -11.88 -1.40
CA ASP A 250 14.27 -11.53 -2.82
C ASP A 250 13.50 -12.50 -3.72
N THR A 251 13.67 -12.33 -5.03
CA THR A 251 13.04 -13.14 -6.08
C THR A 251 13.45 -14.61 -6.05
N ASN A 252 14.58 -14.94 -5.42
CA ASN A 252 15.04 -16.32 -5.25
C ASN A 252 14.58 -16.92 -3.91
N LEU A 253 13.74 -16.20 -3.16
CA LEU A 253 13.29 -16.53 -1.81
C LEU A 253 14.45 -16.57 -0.78
N GLU A 254 15.52 -15.80 -1.01
CA GLU A 254 16.62 -15.68 -0.06
C GLU A 254 16.41 -14.48 0.89
N PRO A 255 16.74 -14.62 2.19
CA PRO A 255 16.60 -13.53 3.16
C PRO A 255 17.43 -12.29 2.79
N ARG A 256 16.81 -11.11 2.88
CA ARG A 256 17.51 -9.84 2.70
C ARG A 256 18.25 -9.42 3.97
N PRO A 257 19.46 -8.83 3.85
CA PRO A 257 20.13 -8.21 4.99
C PRO A 257 19.34 -7.04 5.58
N VAL A 258 19.68 -6.66 6.82
CA VAL A 258 19.19 -5.43 7.46
C VAL A 258 19.38 -4.22 6.53
N TRP A 259 18.41 -3.32 6.52
CA TRP A 259 18.27 -2.14 5.65
C TRP A 259 18.01 -2.40 4.16
N VAL A 260 18.07 -3.65 3.72
CA VAL A 260 17.91 -3.99 2.30
C VAL A 260 16.45 -4.34 2.01
N PRO A 261 15.78 -3.61 1.10
CA PRO A 261 14.41 -3.93 0.70
C PRO A 261 14.28 -5.31 0.07
N GLY A 262 13.12 -5.94 0.29
CA GLY A 262 12.65 -7.15 -0.36
C GLY A 262 11.14 -7.30 -0.23
N ASP A 263 10.59 -8.33 -0.88
CA ASP A 263 9.18 -8.67 -0.79
C ASP A 263 8.87 -9.26 0.59
N LEU A 264 7.76 -8.84 1.19
CA LEU A 264 7.28 -9.38 2.46
C LEU A 264 6.50 -10.68 2.25
N TYR A 265 6.99 -11.74 2.89
CA TYR A 265 6.33 -13.03 3.02
C TYR A 265 5.96 -13.29 4.47
N ILE A 266 4.79 -13.90 4.69
CA ILE A 266 4.24 -14.13 6.03
C ILE A 266 3.98 -15.63 6.20
N GLY A 267 4.37 -16.21 7.34
CA GLY A 267 4.16 -17.62 7.64
C GLY A 267 3.51 -17.86 8.99
N GLY A 268 3.35 -19.14 9.34
CA GLY A 268 2.84 -19.60 10.63
C GLY A 268 1.31 -19.74 10.75
N LEU A 269 0.81 -19.83 11.98
CA LEU A 269 -0.56 -20.24 12.28
C LEU A 269 -1.63 -19.23 11.87
N GLY A 270 -1.25 -17.98 11.59
CA GLY A 270 -2.17 -16.93 11.11
C GLY A 270 -2.66 -17.12 9.69
N LEU A 271 -2.02 -17.99 8.89
CA LEU A 271 -2.33 -18.10 7.47
C LEU A 271 -3.75 -18.65 7.20
N ALA A 272 -4.47 -17.95 6.33
CA ALA A 272 -5.69 -18.43 5.68
C ALA A 272 -5.46 -19.74 4.94
N LYS A 273 -6.53 -20.52 4.74
CA LYS A 273 -6.49 -21.72 3.88
C LYS A 273 -6.25 -21.36 2.42
N GLY A 274 -6.68 -20.18 2.00
CA GLY A 274 -6.60 -19.72 0.62
C GLY A 274 -7.79 -18.82 0.28
N TYR A 275 -8.05 -18.71 -1.01
CA TYR A 275 -9.21 -18.00 -1.56
C TYR A 275 -10.32 -18.98 -1.92
N TRP A 276 -11.56 -18.66 -1.53
CA TRP A 276 -12.74 -19.44 -1.82
C TRP A 276 -12.91 -19.59 -3.34
N ARG A 277 -12.99 -20.85 -3.81
CA ARG A 277 -13.16 -21.22 -5.22
C ARG A 277 -12.13 -20.65 -6.20
N ASP A 278 -10.96 -20.27 -5.69
CA ASP A 278 -9.89 -19.70 -6.51
C ASP A 278 -8.55 -20.40 -6.18
N PRO A 279 -8.38 -21.66 -6.63
CA PRO A 279 -7.17 -22.44 -6.37
C PRO A 279 -5.95 -21.85 -7.07
N GLU A 280 -6.10 -21.28 -8.27
CA GLU A 280 -5.01 -20.67 -9.03
C GLU A 280 -4.40 -19.49 -8.27
N LYS A 281 -5.23 -18.55 -7.81
CA LYS A 281 -4.75 -17.42 -7.00
C LYS A 281 -4.27 -17.86 -5.63
N THR A 282 -4.84 -18.94 -5.10
CA THR A 282 -4.36 -19.54 -3.84
C THR A 282 -2.93 -20.05 -4.00
N GLU A 283 -2.62 -20.78 -5.07
CA GLU A 283 -1.28 -21.28 -5.35
C GLU A 283 -0.30 -20.14 -5.69
N GLU A 284 -0.76 -19.10 -6.39
CA GLU A 284 0.06 -17.91 -6.68
C GLU A 284 0.49 -17.16 -5.42
N ARG A 285 -0.42 -17.02 -4.44
CA ARG A 285 -0.20 -16.18 -3.26
C ARG A 285 0.23 -16.94 -2.02
N PHE A 286 -0.14 -18.21 -1.88
CA PHE A 286 0.22 -19.06 -0.75
C PHE A 286 1.17 -20.16 -1.20
N ILE A 287 2.45 -19.80 -1.31
CA ILE A 287 3.51 -20.66 -1.81
C ILE A 287 4.07 -21.56 -0.70
N THR A 288 4.77 -22.62 -1.10
CA THR A 288 5.63 -23.39 -0.21
C THR A 288 7.08 -23.00 -0.46
N HIS A 289 7.78 -22.57 0.58
CA HIS A 289 9.19 -22.24 0.48
C HIS A 289 10.00 -23.48 0.10
N PRO A 290 10.80 -23.45 -0.99
CA PRO A 290 11.41 -24.65 -1.58
C PRO A 290 12.43 -25.34 -0.66
N VAL A 291 13.16 -24.56 0.15
CA VAL A 291 14.17 -25.10 1.09
C VAL A 291 13.57 -25.51 2.43
N THR A 292 12.80 -24.64 3.09
CA THR A 292 12.29 -24.90 4.45
C THR A 292 11.00 -25.72 4.46
N GLY A 293 10.28 -25.81 3.35
CA GLY A 293 8.94 -26.40 3.28
C GLY A 293 7.85 -25.56 3.97
N GLU A 294 8.19 -24.38 4.50
CA GLU A 294 7.23 -23.51 5.17
C GLU A 294 6.21 -22.97 4.17
N ARG A 295 4.92 -22.98 4.55
CA ARG A 295 3.88 -22.30 3.77
C ARG A 295 3.95 -20.80 4.05
N LEU A 296 4.04 -20.00 3.00
CA LEU A 296 4.20 -18.56 3.05
C LEU A 296 3.13 -17.85 2.22
N TYR A 297 2.58 -16.75 2.74
CA TYR A 297 1.74 -15.83 2.00
C TYR A 297 2.56 -14.66 1.47
N LYS A 298 2.52 -14.44 0.15
CA LYS A 298 3.14 -13.31 -0.54
C LYS A 298 2.25 -12.06 -0.42
N SER A 299 2.60 -11.13 0.47
CA SER A 299 1.72 -10.02 0.83
C SER A 299 1.56 -8.97 -0.27
N GLY A 300 2.56 -8.86 -1.15
CA GLY A 300 2.70 -7.78 -2.14
C GLY A 300 3.20 -6.47 -1.54
N ASP A 301 3.62 -6.46 -0.27
CA ASP A 301 4.26 -5.30 0.35
C ASP A 301 5.79 -5.39 0.19
N LEU A 302 6.41 -4.23 -0.03
CA LEU A 302 7.87 -4.09 0.00
C LEU A 302 8.28 -3.68 1.41
N ALA A 303 9.21 -4.40 2.02
CA ALA A 303 9.63 -4.19 3.39
C ALA A 303 11.15 -4.31 3.56
N ARG A 304 11.66 -3.89 4.72
CA ARG A 304 13.03 -4.16 5.17
C ARG A 304 13.11 -4.29 6.68
N TYR A 305 14.10 -5.03 7.16
CA TYR A 305 14.43 -5.05 8.58
C TYR A 305 15.26 -3.85 8.98
N LEU A 306 14.98 -3.34 10.18
CA LEU A 306 15.80 -2.40 10.92
C LEU A 306 16.79 -3.16 11.83
N PRO A 307 17.88 -2.53 12.30
CA PRO A 307 18.89 -3.19 13.13
C PRO A 307 18.38 -3.81 14.44
N ASP A 308 17.27 -3.30 14.96
CA ASP A 308 16.61 -3.77 16.18
C ASP A 308 15.61 -4.93 15.94
N GLY A 309 15.53 -5.41 14.69
CA GLY A 309 14.64 -6.47 14.23
C GLY A 309 13.22 -6.04 13.95
N ASN A 310 12.88 -4.74 14.05
CA ASN A 310 11.59 -4.23 13.60
C ASN A 310 11.55 -4.19 12.06
N LEU A 311 10.36 -4.34 11.50
CA LEU A 311 10.10 -4.16 10.08
C LEU A 311 9.65 -2.74 9.78
N GLU A 312 10.04 -2.25 8.61
CA GLU A 312 9.50 -1.04 8.00
C GLU A 312 8.85 -1.41 6.67
N ILE A 313 7.61 -0.95 6.44
CA ILE A 313 6.92 -1.08 5.16
C ILE A 313 7.25 0.13 4.29
N LEU A 314 7.76 -0.12 3.10
CA LEU A 314 8.20 0.89 2.14
C LEU A 314 7.10 1.25 1.13
N GLY A 315 6.08 0.39 1.01
CA GLY A 315 4.98 0.53 0.07
C GLY A 315 4.53 -0.82 -0.44
N ARG A 316 3.80 -0.81 -1.56
CA ARG A 316 3.38 -2.03 -2.25
C ARG A 316 4.21 -2.24 -3.51
N SER A 317 4.49 -3.49 -3.83
CA SER A 317 5.09 -3.88 -5.11
C SER A 317 4.04 -4.08 -6.21
N ASP A 318 2.74 -4.08 -5.84
CA ASP A 318 1.59 -4.17 -6.73
C ASP A 318 0.74 -2.88 -6.79
N PHE A 319 -0.38 -2.93 -7.54
CA PHE A 319 -1.26 -1.78 -7.81
C PHE A 319 -2.34 -1.54 -6.74
N GLN A 320 -2.27 -2.21 -5.58
CA GLN A 320 -3.23 -1.97 -4.51
C GLN A 320 -2.91 -0.69 -3.75
N VAL A 321 -3.96 -0.03 -3.24
CA VAL A 321 -3.84 1.14 -2.36
C VAL A 321 -4.64 0.94 -1.08
N LYS A 322 -4.26 1.65 -0.02
CA LYS A 322 -5.06 1.78 1.21
C LYS A 322 -5.54 3.22 1.30
N ILE A 323 -6.85 3.42 1.34
CA ILE A 323 -7.46 4.75 1.50
C ILE A 323 -8.42 4.67 2.68
N ARG A 324 -8.16 5.44 3.75
CA ARG A 324 -9.02 5.51 4.95
C ARG A 324 -9.35 4.14 5.52
N GLY A 325 -8.34 3.27 5.65
CA GLY A 325 -8.45 1.91 6.17
C GLY A 325 -9.03 0.87 5.21
N HIS A 326 -9.42 1.25 3.99
CA HIS A 326 -9.98 0.34 3.01
C HIS A 326 -8.90 -0.10 2.03
N ARG A 327 -8.74 -1.42 1.85
CA ARG A 327 -7.86 -2.01 0.84
C ARG A 327 -8.60 -2.02 -0.50
N ILE A 328 -8.07 -1.29 -1.47
CA ILE A 328 -8.69 -1.09 -2.77
C ILE A 328 -7.76 -1.62 -3.85
N GLU A 329 -8.30 -2.45 -4.73
CA GLU A 329 -7.64 -2.94 -5.94
C GLU A 329 -8.00 -1.99 -7.08
N LEU A 330 -7.05 -1.18 -7.56
CA LEU A 330 -7.32 -0.21 -8.63
C LEU A 330 -7.85 -0.90 -9.90
N LYS A 331 -7.31 -2.08 -10.21
CA LYS A 331 -7.75 -2.94 -11.31
C LYS A 331 -9.19 -3.42 -11.20
N GLU A 332 -9.74 -3.53 -9.98
CA GLU A 332 -11.15 -3.89 -9.82
C GLU A 332 -12.05 -2.80 -10.41
N ILE A 333 -11.70 -1.55 -10.13
CA ILE A 333 -12.41 -0.38 -10.62
C ILE A 333 -12.19 -0.22 -12.14
N GLU A 334 -10.97 -0.43 -12.63
CA GLU A 334 -10.65 -0.42 -14.07
C GLU A 334 -11.48 -1.46 -14.84
N ALA A 335 -11.58 -2.69 -14.31
CA ALA A 335 -12.37 -3.76 -14.92
C ALA A 335 -13.86 -3.41 -14.98
N VAL A 336 -14.43 -2.91 -13.89
CA VAL A 336 -15.85 -2.48 -13.85
C VAL A 336 -16.10 -1.31 -14.80
N LEU A 337 -15.19 -0.34 -14.86
CA LEU A 337 -15.31 0.78 -15.81
C LEU A 337 -15.27 0.30 -17.26
N ALA A 338 -14.44 -0.71 -17.58
CA ALA A 338 -14.35 -1.30 -18.91
C ALA A 338 -15.62 -2.08 -19.34
N GLU A 339 -16.50 -2.47 -18.40
CA GLU A 339 -17.79 -3.08 -18.74
C GLU A 339 -18.81 -2.06 -19.29
N HIS A 340 -18.60 -0.76 -19.05
CA HIS A 340 -19.50 0.27 -19.53
C HIS A 340 -19.41 0.40 -21.07
N PRO A 341 -20.52 0.31 -21.84
CA PRO A 341 -20.48 0.32 -23.30
C PRO A 341 -19.86 1.57 -23.93
N GLY A 342 -19.82 2.67 -23.18
CA GLY A 342 -19.19 3.94 -23.55
C GLY A 342 -17.72 4.08 -23.16
N VAL A 343 -17.06 3.04 -22.62
CA VAL A 343 -15.66 3.06 -22.19
C VAL A 343 -14.87 2.01 -22.98
N LYS A 344 -13.80 2.44 -23.66
CA LYS A 344 -12.87 1.59 -24.40
C LYS A 344 -11.73 1.09 -23.49
N GLU A 345 -11.15 1.99 -22.72
CA GLU A 345 -10.05 1.73 -21.79
C GLU A 345 -10.23 2.60 -20.54
N ALA A 346 -9.79 2.12 -19.38
CA ALA A 346 -9.84 2.85 -18.12
C ALA A 346 -8.58 2.59 -17.29
N VAL A 347 -8.05 3.64 -16.65
CA VAL A 347 -6.95 3.55 -15.67
C VAL A 347 -7.37 4.30 -14.41
N VAL A 348 -7.14 3.71 -13.24
CA VAL A 348 -7.50 4.31 -11.95
C VAL A 348 -6.26 4.51 -11.12
N THR A 349 -6.13 5.67 -10.49
CA THR A 349 -5.01 6.00 -9.59
C THR A 349 -5.51 6.71 -8.34
N ALA A 350 -4.71 6.68 -7.28
CA ALA A 350 -4.90 7.58 -6.14
C ALA A 350 -4.27 8.95 -6.44
N ILE A 351 -4.96 10.03 -6.10
CA ILE A 351 -4.51 11.42 -6.18
C ILE A 351 -4.64 12.11 -4.81
N GLY A 352 -3.78 13.10 -4.53
CA GLY A 352 -3.70 13.81 -3.26
C GLY A 352 -2.30 13.73 -2.64
N GLY A 353 -1.80 14.86 -2.12
CA GLY A 353 -0.41 15.00 -1.67
C GLY A 353 -0.12 14.34 -0.31
N GLU A 354 -0.88 14.69 0.72
CA GLU A 354 -0.79 14.06 2.04
C GLU A 354 -1.66 12.78 2.09
N ARG A 355 -1.14 11.72 2.70
CA ARG A 355 -1.77 10.37 2.69
C ARG A 355 -3.22 10.35 3.23
N ASP A 356 -3.60 11.31 4.08
CA ASP A 356 -4.96 11.41 4.65
C ASP A 356 -5.98 12.08 3.72
N LEU A 357 -5.54 12.71 2.61
CA LEU A 357 -6.40 13.36 1.61
C LEU A 357 -6.47 12.58 0.28
N GLN A 358 -6.00 11.33 0.27
CA GLN A 358 -6.04 10.52 -0.93
C GLN A 358 -7.48 10.25 -1.40
N SER A 359 -7.71 10.47 -2.69
CA SER A 359 -8.95 10.18 -3.41
C SER A 359 -8.63 9.37 -4.65
N LEU A 360 -9.60 8.60 -5.16
CA LEU A 360 -9.43 7.87 -6.40
C LEU A 360 -9.82 8.76 -7.58
N ALA A 361 -9.00 8.75 -8.62
CA ALA A 361 -9.29 9.34 -9.92
C ALA A 361 -9.27 8.26 -11.00
N ALA A 362 -10.28 8.24 -11.85
CA ALA A 362 -10.37 7.37 -13.00
C ALA A 362 -10.21 8.19 -14.29
N TYR A 363 -9.38 7.70 -15.20
CA TYR A 363 -9.18 8.26 -16.55
C TYR A 363 -9.72 7.24 -17.55
N ILE A 364 -10.64 7.67 -18.43
CA ILE A 364 -11.31 6.78 -19.39
C ILE A 364 -11.08 7.25 -20.83
N VAL A 365 -11.00 6.29 -21.74
CA VAL A 365 -11.09 6.50 -23.19
C VAL A 365 -12.51 6.13 -23.63
N PRO A 366 -13.28 7.04 -24.27
CA PRO A 366 -14.65 6.71 -24.68
C PRO A 366 -14.73 5.68 -25.81
N ALA A 367 -15.69 4.77 -25.75
CA ALA A 367 -16.04 3.86 -26.84
C ALA A 367 -16.93 4.60 -27.86
N GLY A 368 -16.58 4.53 -29.15
CA GLY A 368 -17.27 5.24 -30.22
C GLY A 368 -16.65 6.59 -30.61
N ALA A 369 -15.63 7.06 -29.88
CA ALA A 369 -14.64 7.91 -30.51
C ALA A 369 -13.94 7.04 -31.56
N GLY A 370 -14.14 7.31 -32.85
CA GLY A 370 -13.27 6.76 -33.88
C GLY A 370 -11.82 6.91 -33.43
N GLN A 371 -10.94 5.96 -33.78
CA GLN A 371 -9.51 6.07 -33.43
C GLN A 371 -9.09 7.53 -33.56
N PRO A 372 -8.75 8.26 -32.46
CA PRO A 372 -8.07 9.51 -32.66
C PRO A 372 -6.83 9.10 -33.43
N ALA A 373 -6.68 9.65 -34.62
CA ALA A 373 -5.78 9.12 -35.64
C ALA A 373 -4.33 9.38 -35.24
N ASN A 374 -3.83 8.75 -34.17
CA ASN A 374 -2.57 9.12 -33.51
C ASN A 374 -2.36 10.66 -33.54
N GLU A 375 -3.40 11.41 -33.20
CA GLU A 375 -3.31 12.84 -32.97
C GLU A 375 -2.58 12.98 -31.64
N ALA A 376 -1.25 12.98 -31.72
CA ALA A 376 -0.43 13.60 -30.72
C ALA A 376 -1.01 14.99 -30.48
N LEU A 377 -1.79 15.15 -29.40
CA LEU A 377 -2.24 16.43 -28.87
C LEU A 377 -2.77 17.34 -29.99
N GLU A 378 -4.04 17.22 -30.38
CA GLU A 378 -4.77 18.41 -30.86
C GLU A 378 -4.71 19.42 -29.70
N PRO A 379 -3.85 20.45 -29.78
CA PRO A 379 -3.78 21.45 -28.74
C PRO A 379 -5.03 22.28 -28.94
N GLY A 380 -5.88 22.36 -27.92
CA GLY A 380 -6.91 23.39 -27.91
C GLY A 380 -6.24 24.74 -28.14
N GLY A 381 -6.39 25.28 -29.35
CA GLY A 381 -6.00 26.63 -29.79
C GLY A 381 -4.83 27.30 -29.05
N GLN A 382 -3.70 26.62 -28.85
CA GLN A 382 -2.50 27.24 -28.27
C GLN A 382 -1.43 27.36 -29.36
N GLU A 383 -0.97 28.60 -29.57
CA GLU A 383 0.20 28.92 -30.39
C GLU A 383 1.37 27.98 -30.03
N GLY A 384 1.95 27.30 -31.04
CA GLY A 384 3.22 26.58 -30.88
C GLY A 384 3.28 25.13 -31.35
N VAL A 385 2.20 24.52 -31.85
CA VAL A 385 2.23 23.12 -32.30
C VAL A 385 2.48 22.96 -33.79
N ILE A 386 3.52 22.20 -34.13
CA ILE A 386 3.95 21.95 -35.50
C ILE A 386 3.24 20.70 -36.04
N LEU A 387 2.22 20.94 -36.87
CA LEU A 387 1.40 19.91 -37.51
C LEU A 387 1.99 19.41 -38.84
N ASP A 388 2.76 20.26 -39.52
CA ASP A 388 3.40 19.93 -40.80
C ASP A 388 4.56 18.92 -40.59
N PRO A 389 4.53 17.73 -41.23
CA PRO A 389 5.58 16.72 -41.13
C PRO A 389 6.98 17.21 -41.51
N ALA A 390 7.10 18.11 -42.50
CA ALA A 390 8.39 18.67 -42.92
C ALA A 390 8.95 19.63 -41.87
N LYS A 391 8.12 20.56 -41.37
CA LYS A 391 8.50 21.45 -40.26
C LYS A 391 8.75 20.69 -38.96
N ARG A 392 8.04 19.58 -38.72
CA ARG A 392 8.28 18.69 -37.58
C ARG A 392 9.63 17.99 -37.71
N LEU A 393 10.04 17.64 -38.93
CA LEU A 393 11.37 17.11 -39.22
C LEU A 393 12.45 18.20 -39.04
N GLU A 394 12.24 19.42 -39.54
CA GLU A 394 13.14 20.56 -39.32
C GLU A 394 13.30 20.89 -37.82
N PHE A 395 12.20 20.90 -37.07
CA PHE A 395 12.21 21.09 -35.62
C PHE A 395 13.01 19.99 -34.90
N LYS A 396 12.86 18.72 -35.32
CA LYS A 396 13.65 17.60 -34.78
C LYS A 396 15.14 17.74 -35.11
N LEU A 397 15.48 18.17 -36.33
CA LEU A 397 16.85 18.42 -36.76
C LEU A 397 17.50 19.59 -36.00
N GLY A 398 16.70 20.54 -35.48
CA GLY A 398 17.17 21.63 -34.63
C GLY A 398 17.58 21.23 -33.21
N GLN A 399 17.35 19.99 -32.78
CA GLN A 399 17.75 19.42 -31.47
C GLN A 399 17.47 20.33 -30.24
N PRO A 400 16.27 20.91 -30.09
CA PRO A 400 15.97 21.90 -29.03
C PRO A 400 16.08 21.35 -27.60
N GLY A 401 16.07 20.02 -27.42
CA GLY A 401 16.25 19.37 -26.12
C GLY A 401 17.71 19.34 -25.62
N LEU A 402 18.68 19.68 -26.46
CA LEU A 402 20.08 19.76 -26.04
C LEU A 402 20.37 21.10 -25.37
N ARG A 403 21.11 21.05 -24.26
CA ARG A 403 21.62 22.28 -23.64
C ARG A 403 22.76 22.82 -24.52
N PRO A 404 22.70 24.08 -24.98
CA PRO A 404 23.84 24.69 -25.66
C PRO A 404 25.05 24.71 -24.71
N SER A 405 26.25 24.44 -25.24
CA SER A 405 27.48 24.57 -24.45
C SER A 405 27.57 25.99 -23.89
N ALA A 406 27.68 26.12 -22.57
CA ALA A 406 27.99 27.41 -21.97
C ALA A 406 29.45 27.76 -22.25
N ASP A 407 29.73 29.04 -22.52
CA ASP A 407 31.10 29.51 -22.69
C ASP A 407 31.94 29.22 -21.44
N GLY A 408 33.07 28.54 -21.61
CA GLY A 408 33.98 28.15 -20.52
C GLY A 408 33.63 26.84 -19.79
N ALA A 409 32.64 26.07 -20.26
CA ALA A 409 32.31 24.80 -19.64
C ALA A 409 33.41 23.73 -19.85
N VAL A 410 33.80 23.04 -18.77
CA VAL A 410 34.74 21.91 -18.85
C VAL A 410 33.97 20.68 -19.33
N GLU A 411 34.31 20.22 -20.52
CA GLU A 411 33.76 18.99 -21.10
C GLU A 411 34.69 17.81 -20.87
N ILE A 412 34.15 16.75 -20.29
CA ILE A 412 34.92 15.55 -19.94
C ILE A 412 34.40 14.39 -20.78
N PRO A 413 35.20 13.83 -21.70
CA PRO A 413 34.81 12.67 -22.51
C PRO A 413 34.61 11.43 -21.65
N MET A 414 33.55 10.66 -21.94
CA MET A 414 33.31 9.37 -21.30
C MET A 414 33.66 8.22 -22.25
N ALA A 415 34.30 7.18 -21.71
CA ALA A 415 34.62 5.96 -22.47
C ALA A 415 33.33 5.23 -22.88
N ALA A 416 33.24 4.82 -24.14
CA ALA A 416 32.15 4.01 -24.66
C ALA A 416 32.66 2.59 -24.99
N PRO A 417 31.88 1.54 -24.71
CA PRO A 417 32.33 0.17 -24.97
C PRO A 417 32.40 -0.12 -26.48
N GLU A 418 33.38 -0.92 -26.91
CA GLU A 418 33.28 -1.70 -28.14
C GLU A 418 32.21 -2.78 -27.92
N ALA A 419 31.27 -2.91 -28.86
CA ALA A 419 30.01 -3.57 -28.61
C ALA A 419 30.14 -5.11 -28.57
N ASP A 420 30.01 -5.72 -27.39
CA ASP A 420 29.48 -7.08 -27.29
C ASP A 420 28.01 -7.03 -26.85
N LYS A 421 27.11 -7.16 -27.83
CA LYS A 421 25.65 -7.08 -27.64
C LYS A 421 25.10 -8.25 -26.82
N ALA A 422 25.82 -9.38 -26.69
CA ALA A 422 25.33 -10.59 -26.04
C ALA A 422 25.27 -10.49 -24.51
N ALA A 423 26.23 -9.80 -23.87
CA ALA A 423 26.26 -9.63 -22.41
C ALA A 423 25.13 -8.75 -21.86
N TRP A 424 24.47 -7.97 -22.71
CA TRP A 424 23.45 -7.00 -22.32
C TRP A 424 22.07 -7.65 -22.06
N LEU A 425 21.74 -8.72 -22.80
CA LEU A 425 20.46 -9.43 -22.70
C LEU A 425 20.36 -10.33 -21.44
N ALA A 426 21.48 -10.66 -20.81
CA ALA A 426 21.55 -11.50 -19.61
C ALA A 426 21.62 -10.70 -18.29
N ARG A 427 21.46 -9.37 -18.33
CA ARG A 427 21.67 -8.51 -17.14
C ARG A 427 20.59 -8.71 -16.08
N GLN A 428 20.97 -9.30 -14.95
CA GLN A 428 20.31 -9.11 -13.66
C GLN A 428 20.89 -7.86 -12.96
N SER A 429 20.03 -7.07 -12.32
CA SER A 429 20.44 -5.84 -11.62
C SER A 429 20.95 -6.16 -10.22
N TYR A 430 22.26 -6.28 -10.05
CA TYR A 430 22.91 -6.35 -8.73
C TYR A 430 23.29 -4.94 -8.25
N ARG A 431 22.91 -4.56 -7.02
CA ARG A 431 23.38 -3.32 -6.38
C ARG A 431 24.38 -3.65 -5.28
N GLN A 432 25.66 -3.45 -5.56
CA GLN A 432 26.74 -3.52 -4.58
C GLN A 432 27.23 -2.10 -4.29
N PHE A 433 27.09 -1.63 -3.06
CA PHE A 433 27.69 -0.35 -2.65
C PHE A 433 29.18 -0.55 -2.41
N ARG A 434 29.99 -0.19 -3.41
CA ARG A 434 31.45 -0.26 -3.30
C ARG A 434 31.95 0.95 -2.49
N GLN A 435 32.77 0.70 -1.48
CA GLN A 435 33.46 1.77 -0.76
C GLN A 435 34.55 2.41 -1.62
N SER A 436 35.16 1.64 -2.54
CA SER A 436 36.17 2.11 -3.48
C SER A 436 35.60 3.08 -4.52
N ARG A 437 36.45 3.98 -5.02
CA ARG A 437 36.14 4.87 -6.16
C ARG A 437 35.78 4.02 -7.39
N ILE A 438 34.86 4.51 -8.22
CA ILE A 438 34.63 3.92 -9.54
C ILE A 438 35.59 4.54 -10.55
N SER A 439 36.18 3.71 -11.42
CA SER A 439 37.05 4.23 -12.48
C SER A 439 36.23 5.05 -13.48
N ARG A 440 36.87 6.02 -14.12
CA ARG A 440 36.23 6.87 -15.15
C ARG A 440 35.66 6.04 -16.30
N GLU A 441 36.34 4.94 -16.64
CA GLU A 441 35.93 3.99 -17.67
C GLU A 441 34.64 3.25 -17.29
N ALA A 442 34.59 2.66 -16.08
CA ALA A 442 33.40 1.98 -15.60
C ALA A 442 32.20 2.93 -15.47
N PHE A 443 32.44 4.18 -15.06
CA PHE A 443 31.41 5.21 -15.02
C PHE A 443 30.92 5.60 -16.43
N GLY A 444 31.82 5.66 -17.42
CA GLY A 444 31.46 5.86 -18.83
C GLY A 444 30.60 4.74 -19.38
N HIS A 445 30.95 3.49 -19.08
CA HIS A 445 30.15 2.32 -19.43
C HIS A 445 28.74 2.39 -18.86
N PHE A 446 28.59 2.86 -17.62
CA PHE A 446 27.26 3.08 -17.03
C PHE A 446 26.46 4.12 -17.82
N LEU A 447 27.05 5.28 -18.11
CA LEU A 447 26.38 6.36 -18.84
C LEU A 447 26.11 6.04 -20.32
N SER A 448 26.77 5.03 -20.89
CA SER A 448 26.56 4.61 -22.28
C SER A 448 25.12 4.16 -22.58
N CYS A 449 24.33 3.82 -21.56
CA CYS A 449 22.90 3.54 -21.71
C CYS A 449 22.08 4.78 -22.12
N LEU A 450 22.62 5.99 -21.95
CA LEU A 450 21.99 7.24 -22.34
C LEU A 450 22.34 7.67 -23.77
N LYS A 451 23.23 6.93 -24.45
CA LYS A 451 23.72 7.27 -25.79
C LYS A 451 22.66 6.93 -26.86
N PRO A 452 22.49 7.77 -27.89
CA PRO A 452 21.73 7.42 -29.08
C PRO A 452 22.39 6.25 -29.85
N ILE A 453 21.56 5.43 -30.47
CA ILE A 453 21.92 4.40 -31.43
C ILE A 453 21.41 4.76 -32.82
N HIS A 454 22.26 4.57 -33.83
CA HIS A 454 21.83 4.64 -35.23
C HIS A 454 21.39 3.24 -35.66
N LEU A 455 20.22 3.16 -36.27
CA LEU A 455 19.69 1.95 -36.87
C LEU A 455 19.69 2.15 -38.38
N GLU A 456 20.12 1.15 -39.14
CA GLU A 456 20.23 1.25 -40.62
C GLU A 456 18.90 1.61 -41.29
N GLU A 457 17.77 1.22 -40.68
CA GLU A 457 16.42 1.47 -41.19
C GLU A 457 15.80 2.80 -40.71
N SER A 458 16.52 3.61 -39.92
CA SER A 458 15.99 4.85 -39.34
C SER A 458 16.87 6.05 -39.70
N PRO A 459 16.33 7.08 -40.36
CA PRO A 459 17.09 8.30 -40.66
C PRO A 459 17.41 9.13 -39.41
N LEU A 460 16.78 8.82 -38.27
CA LEU A 460 16.99 9.49 -36.99
C LEU A 460 17.57 8.50 -35.95
N PRO A 461 18.48 8.97 -35.08
CA PRO A 461 18.98 8.17 -33.98
C PRO A 461 17.87 7.83 -32.97
N LYS A 462 17.85 6.59 -32.46
CA LYS A 462 16.97 6.18 -31.36
C LYS A 462 17.71 6.24 -30.04
N TYR A 463 17.00 6.51 -28.95
CA TYR A 463 17.56 6.53 -27.60
C TYR A 463 17.19 5.25 -26.84
N ARG A 464 18.09 4.78 -25.96
CA ARG A 464 17.99 3.47 -25.28
C ARG A 464 17.14 3.48 -23.99
N TYR A 465 16.56 4.62 -23.57
CA TYR A 465 15.70 4.71 -22.39
C TYR A 465 14.19 4.67 -22.78
N PRO A 466 13.33 4.01 -21.98
CA PRO A 466 11.94 3.69 -22.37
C PRO A 466 10.88 4.81 -22.18
N SER A 467 11.24 6.04 -21.80
CA SER A 467 10.25 7.12 -21.59
C SER A 467 10.15 8.09 -22.79
N GLY A 468 8.92 8.43 -23.19
CA GLY A 468 8.65 9.56 -24.10
C GLY A 468 8.79 9.31 -25.61
N GLY A 469 8.44 8.12 -26.10
CA GLY A 469 8.28 7.87 -27.54
C GLY A 469 9.55 7.99 -28.40
N SER A 470 10.74 7.99 -27.80
CA SER A 470 12.05 8.13 -28.47
C SER A 470 12.26 9.43 -29.27
N LEU A 471 11.45 10.46 -29.01
CA LEU A 471 11.36 11.65 -29.88
C LEU A 471 12.48 12.69 -29.67
N TYR A 472 13.14 12.74 -28.50
CA TYR A 472 14.25 13.67 -28.20
C TYR A 472 15.11 13.16 -27.02
N PRO A 473 16.37 13.62 -26.92
CA PRO A 473 17.25 13.31 -25.79
C PRO A 473 16.67 13.84 -24.47
N VAL A 474 16.58 12.99 -23.45
CA VAL A 474 16.28 13.43 -22.08
C VAL A 474 17.50 14.18 -21.54
N GLN A 475 17.26 15.34 -20.95
CA GLN A 475 18.33 16.06 -20.26
C GLN A 475 18.67 15.33 -18.96
N CYS A 476 19.86 14.73 -18.91
CA CYS A 476 20.32 14.00 -17.73
C CYS A 476 21.31 14.86 -16.94
N TYR A 477 21.00 15.01 -15.64
CA TYR A 477 21.81 15.75 -14.69
C TYR A 477 22.29 14.78 -13.61
N LEU A 478 23.58 14.85 -13.29
CA LEU A 478 24.26 13.93 -12.38
C LEU A 478 24.93 14.74 -11.29
N TYR A 479 24.61 14.45 -10.04
CA TYR A 479 25.42 14.93 -8.93
C TYR A 479 26.47 13.87 -8.59
N ILE A 480 27.74 14.24 -8.72
CA ILE A 480 28.89 13.40 -8.40
C ILE A 480 29.44 13.88 -7.06
N LYS A 481 29.41 13.03 -6.04
CA LYS A 481 30.05 13.33 -4.76
C LYS A 481 31.58 13.40 -4.93
N PRO A 482 32.27 14.27 -4.17
CA PRO A 482 33.72 14.34 -4.18
C PRO A 482 34.35 12.95 -3.99
N ASP A 483 35.46 12.70 -4.71
CA ASP A 483 36.25 11.48 -4.59
C ASP A 483 35.52 10.15 -4.89
N ARG A 484 34.36 10.17 -5.56
CA ARG A 484 33.63 8.93 -5.91
C ARG A 484 33.93 8.40 -7.30
N VAL A 485 34.27 9.27 -8.26
CA VAL A 485 34.67 8.89 -9.62
C VAL A 485 36.09 9.36 -9.86
N GLU A 486 36.93 8.44 -10.33
CA GLU A 486 38.33 8.76 -10.64
C GLU A 486 38.43 9.87 -11.71
N GLY A 487 39.20 10.91 -11.41
CA GLY A 487 39.45 12.02 -12.34
C GLY A 487 38.26 12.96 -12.56
N LEU A 488 37.19 12.87 -11.76
CA LEU A 488 36.10 13.85 -11.74
C LEU A 488 36.03 14.57 -10.40
N GLU A 489 35.89 15.89 -10.44
CA GLU A 489 35.61 16.70 -9.26
C GLU A 489 34.17 16.45 -8.76
N GLY A 490 33.92 16.71 -7.48
CA GLY A 490 32.56 16.72 -6.95
C GLY A 490 31.75 17.89 -7.53
N GLY A 491 30.48 17.65 -7.86
CA GLY A 491 29.60 18.68 -8.41
C GLY A 491 28.44 18.14 -9.24
N VAL A 492 27.65 19.07 -9.79
CA VAL A 492 26.54 18.79 -10.68
C VAL A 492 27.01 18.87 -12.13
N TYR A 493 26.76 17.81 -12.89
CA TYR A 493 27.13 17.67 -14.29
C TYR A 493 25.89 17.49 -15.16
N TYR A 494 25.91 18.05 -16.36
CA TYR A 494 25.00 17.69 -17.44
C TYR A 494 25.66 16.63 -18.33
N HIS A 495 24.97 15.54 -18.62
CA HIS A 495 25.41 14.57 -19.62
C HIS A 495 24.93 15.02 -21.00
N HIS A 496 25.87 15.27 -21.91
CA HIS A 496 25.55 15.60 -23.29
C HIS A 496 25.34 14.31 -24.08
N PRO A 497 24.11 13.97 -24.50
CA PRO A 497 23.81 12.63 -24.99
C PRO A 497 24.38 12.35 -26.39
N VAL A 498 24.55 13.37 -27.24
CA VAL A 498 25.15 13.21 -28.58
C VAL A 498 26.67 13.05 -28.51
N ARG A 499 27.36 14.00 -27.87
CA ARG A 499 28.84 14.00 -27.73
C ARG A 499 29.35 13.02 -26.69
N HIS A 500 28.48 12.51 -25.83
CA HIS A 500 28.80 11.60 -24.74
C HIS A 500 29.86 12.18 -23.78
N THR A 501 29.72 13.47 -23.48
CA THR A 501 30.57 14.22 -22.56
C THR A 501 29.80 14.59 -21.29
N LEU A 502 30.52 14.77 -20.18
CA LEU A 502 30.00 15.43 -18.99
C LEU A 502 30.40 16.89 -19.00
N VAL A 503 29.44 17.76 -18.73
CA VAL A 503 29.61 19.21 -18.66
C VAL A 503 29.41 19.63 -17.21
N LEU A 504 30.46 20.09 -16.54
CA LEU A 504 30.36 20.55 -15.15
C LEU A 504 29.53 21.85 -15.10
N LEU A 505 28.44 21.84 -14.34
CA LEU A 505 27.52 22.98 -14.19
C LEU A 505 27.73 23.74 -12.89
N SER A 506 27.99 23.04 -11.79
CA SER A 506 28.20 23.62 -10.46
C SER A 506 29.14 22.76 -9.64
N ARG A 507 30.04 23.41 -8.89
CA ARG A 507 30.96 22.78 -7.92
C ARG A 507 30.40 22.74 -6.49
N ARG A 508 29.20 23.29 -6.26
CA ARG A 508 28.56 23.33 -4.95
C ARG A 508 27.55 22.19 -4.79
N ASP A 509 27.30 21.82 -3.54
CA ASP A 509 26.29 20.83 -3.14
C ASP A 509 24.85 21.35 -3.21
N ASP A 510 24.64 22.62 -3.57
CA ASP A 510 23.33 23.23 -3.78
C ASP A 510 22.97 23.32 -5.27
N LEU A 511 21.83 22.73 -5.64
CA LEU A 511 21.16 23.02 -6.90
C LEU A 511 20.58 24.43 -6.79
N GLY A 512 21.39 25.46 -7.07
CA GLY A 512 20.93 26.85 -7.05
C GLY A 512 19.74 27.10 -7.99
N GLU A 513 18.92 28.10 -7.65
CA GLU A 513 17.63 28.49 -8.27
C GLU A 513 17.65 28.67 -9.80
N ARG A 514 18.83 28.70 -10.43
CA ARG A 514 19.00 28.90 -11.87
C ARG A 514 18.90 27.63 -12.71
N VAL A 515 18.81 26.44 -12.11
CA VAL A 515 18.85 25.20 -12.90
C VAL A 515 17.44 24.67 -13.25
N PHE A 516 16.38 24.94 -12.47
CA PHE A 516 15.03 24.42 -12.76
C PHE A 516 13.87 25.21 -12.12
N PRO A 517 12.90 25.74 -12.88
CA PRO A 517 11.66 26.31 -12.32
C PRO A 517 10.51 25.29 -12.16
N GLY A 518 10.69 24.01 -12.53
CA GLY A 518 9.58 23.06 -12.69
C GLY A 518 9.39 21.96 -11.63
N ASN A 519 10.38 21.69 -10.77
CA ASN A 519 10.38 20.51 -9.88
C ASN A 519 10.81 20.79 -8.43
N ALA A 520 10.61 22.01 -7.92
CA ALA A 520 11.02 22.39 -6.56
C ALA A 520 10.42 21.49 -5.44
N ALA A 521 9.23 20.90 -5.65
CA ALA A 521 8.52 20.16 -4.60
C ALA A 521 9.04 18.74 -4.30
N VAL A 522 10.14 18.28 -4.91
CA VAL A 522 10.68 16.91 -4.68
C VAL A 522 11.90 16.90 -3.75
N TYR A 523 12.46 18.07 -3.43
CA TYR A 523 13.69 18.17 -2.62
C TYR A 523 13.57 19.13 -1.41
N GLU A 524 12.35 19.43 -0.97
CA GLU A 524 12.10 19.88 0.41
C GLU A 524 11.61 18.71 1.27
#